data_AF-D9WCY1-F1
#
_entry.id   AF-D9WCY1-F1
#
_cell.length_a   1.000
_cell.length_b   1.000
_cell.length_c   1.000
_cell.angle_alpha   90.00
_cell.angle_beta   90.00
_cell.angle_gamma   90.00
#
_symmetry.space_group_name_H-M   'P 1'
#
loop_
_entity.id
_entity.type
_entity.pdbx_description
1 polymer ?
#
loop_
_entity_poly.entity_id
_entity_poly.type
_entity_poly.pdbx_seq_one_letter_code
_entity_poly.pdbx_strand_id
1 'polypeptide(L)'
;MNPRESLLKLIDVFLSGQDRSMQIVSQIEAVTIDYFLDSDVYEILSESVSLYRPGEGLPYMDEEEMAESLEEARRALVDDTGGSE
;
A
#
# COMPACT_ATOMS: atom_id res chain seq x y z
N MET A 1 5.51 12.60 12.06
CA MET A 1 5.23 12.50 10.61
C MET A 1 3.77 12.11 10.48
N ASN A 2 3.01 12.68 9.56
CA ASN A 2 1.60 12.32 9.38
C ASN A 2 1.54 10.88 8.80
N PRO A 3 0.86 9.91 9.44
CA PRO A 3 0.78 8.54 8.93
C PRO A 3 0.26 8.45 7.50
N ARG A 4 -0.72 9.27 7.14
CA ARG A 4 -1.29 9.34 5.78
C ARG A 4 -0.24 9.79 4.76
N GLU A 5 0.47 10.89 5.03
CA GLU A 5 1.54 11.37 4.14
C GLU A 5 2.68 10.34 4.02
N SER A 6 2.93 9.60 5.11
CA SER A 6 3.95 8.54 5.13
C SER A 6 3.56 7.40 4.20
N LEU A 7 2.32 6.91 4.33
CA LEU A 7 1.80 5.83 3.51
C LEU A 7 1.69 6.23 2.03
N LEU A 8 1.15 7.42 1.74
CA LEU A 8 1.08 7.96 0.38
C LEU A 8 2.46 8.01 -0.28
N LYS A 9 3.48 8.47 0.45
CA LYS A 9 4.85 8.53 -0.08
C LYS A 9 5.41 7.14 -0.41
N LEU A 10 5.17 6.14 0.44
CA LEU A 10 5.63 4.77 0.20
C LEU A 10 4.93 4.16 -1.01
N ILE A 11 3.61 4.39 -1.13
CA ILE A 11 2.81 3.97 -2.29
C ILE A 11 3.32 4.62 -3.57
N ASP A 12 3.52 5.94 -3.57
CA ASP A 12 4.00 6.68 -4.74
C ASP A 12 5.39 6.19 -5.20
N VAL A 13 6.28 5.82 -4.27
CA VAL A 13 7.59 5.23 -4.57
C VAL A 13 7.46 3.88 -5.31
N PHE A 14 6.51 3.05 -4.91
CA PHE A 14 6.25 1.78 -5.58
C PHE A 14 5.65 1.99 -6.98
N LEU A 15 4.61 2.82 -7.06
CA LEU A 15 3.90 3.10 -8.32
C LEU A 15 4.80 3.77 -9.35
N SER A 16 5.73 4.64 -8.92
CA SER A 16 6.71 5.24 -9.83
C SER A 16 7.79 4.27 -10.30
N GLY A 17 7.85 3.05 -9.76
CA GLY A 17 8.88 2.05 -10.03
C GLY A 17 10.25 2.40 -9.43
N GLN A 18 10.31 3.32 -8.46
CA GLN A 18 11.57 3.69 -7.80
C GLN A 18 12.06 2.56 -6.89
N ASP A 19 11.15 1.90 -6.18
CA ASP A 19 11.44 0.72 -5.36
C ASP A 19 10.22 -0.21 -5.38
N ARG A 20 10.41 -1.47 -5.78
CA ARG A 20 9.39 -2.53 -5.78
C ARG A 20 9.82 -3.75 -4.98
N SER A 21 10.74 -3.54 -4.03
CA SER A 21 11.30 -4.59 -3.22
C SER A 21 10.35 -5.03 -2.10
N MET A 22 10.66 -6.18 -1.49
CA MET A 22 10.06 -6.57 -0.22
C MET A 22 10.25 -5.53 0.88
N GLN A 23 11.31 -4.71 0.82
CA GLN A 23 11.59 -3.69 1.84
C GLN A 23 10.56 -2.55 1.80
N ILE A 24 10.13 -2.09 0.63
CA ILE A 24 9.09 -1.05 0.54
C ILE A 24 7.73 -1.62 0.97
N VAL A 25 7.44 -2.88 0.61
CA VAL A 25 6.19 -3.57 0.96
C VAL A 25 6.06 -3.74 2.46
N SER A 26 7.13 -4.16 3.15
CA SER A 26 7.13 -4.26 4.62
C SER A 26 6.94 -2.90 5.32
N GLN A 27 7.42 -1.81 4.72
CA GLN A 27 7.17 -0.47 5.26
C GLN A 27 5.71 -0.03 5.07
N ILE A 28 5.12 -0.34 3.92
CA ILE A 28 3.69 -0.11 3.65
C ILE A 28 2.86 -0.89 4.68
N GLU A 29 3.12 -2.19 4.82
CA GLU A 29 2.43 -3.06 5.80
C GLU A 29 2.54 -2.52 7.22
N ALA A 30 3.73 -2.13 7.67
CA ALA A 30 3.94 -1.60 9.01
C ALA A 30 3.11 -0.33 9.27
N VAL A 31 3.13 0.63 8.35
CA VAL A 31 2.33 1.87 8.49
C VAL A 31 0.84 1.57 8.45
N THR A 32 0.41 0.66 7.59
CA THR A 32 -1.00 0.26 7.47
C THR A 32 -1.51 -0.42 8.73
N ILE A 33 -0.75 -1.35 9.33
CA ILE A 33 -1.11 -2.00 10.60
C ILE A 33 -1.10 -1.01 11.76
N ASP A 34 -0.09 -0.15 11.86
CA ASP A 34 0.08 0.74 13.01
C ASP A 34 -0.98 1.85 13.08
N TYR A 35 -1.50 2.32 11.94
CA TYR A 35 -2.32 3.53 11.88
C TYR A 35 -3.66 3.38 11.15
N PHE A 36 -3.85 2.31 10.38
CA PHE A 36 -4.99 2.16 9.47
C PHE A 36 -5.76 0.84 9.68
N LEU A 37 -5.52 0.13 10.78
CA LEU A 37 -6.08 -1.20 11.06
C LEU A 37 -7.60 -1.29 10.92
N ASP A 38 -8.33 -0.24 11.33
CA ASP A 38 -9.80 -0.17 11.28
C ASP A 38 -10.31 0.66 10.09
N SER A 39 -9.58 0.69 8.97
CA SER A 39 -9.93 1.48 7.78
C SER A 39 -9.96 0.66 6.50
N ASP A 40 -10.69 1.16 5.50
CA ASP A 40 -10.74 0.57 4.14
C ASP A 40 -9.35 0.37 3.54
N VAL A 41 -8.39 1.24 3.88
CA VAL A 41 -7.00 1.13 3.42
C VAL A 41 -6.34 -0.17 3.90
N TYR A 42 -6.63 -0.61 5.12
CA TYR A 42 -6.15 -1.90 5.61
C TYR A 42 -6.84 -3.07 4.91
N GLU A 43 -8.15 -2.97 4.69
CA GLU A 43 -8.90 -4.00 3.95
C GLU A 43 -8.36 -4.19 2.53
N ILE A 44 -8.07 -3.09 1.82
CA ILE A 44 -7.50 -3.10 0.47
C ILE A 44 -6.09 -3.72 0.46
N LEU A 45 -5.22 -3.36 1.42
CA LEU A 45 -3.80 -3.69 1.34
C LEU A 45 -3.41 -5.02 1.99
N SER A 46 -4.15 -5.49 2.99
CA SER A 46 -3.74 -6.60 3.86
C SER A 46 -3.45 -7.90 3.09
N GLU A 47 -4.25 -8.22 2.08
CA GLU A 47 -4.03 -9.37 1.22
C GLU A 47 -2.84 -9.14 0.27
N SER A 48 -2.82 -8.00 -0.43
CA SER A 48 -1.81 -7.71 -1.46
C SER A 48 -0.40 -7.66 -0.90
N VAL A 49 -0.20 -7.02 0.27
CA VAL A 49 1.12 -7.01 0.94
C VAL A 49 1.54 -8.39 1.44
N SER A 50 0.60 -9.31 1.65
CA SER A 50 0.88 -10.68 2.06
C SER A 50 1.25 -11.60 0.89
N LEU A 51 0.66 -11.37 -0.28
CA LEU A 51 0.83 -12.21 -1.48
C LEU A 51 2.00 -11.75 -2.38
N TYR A 52 2.32 -10.46 -2.38
CA TYR A 52 3.41 -9.93 -3.18
C TYR A 52 4.78 -10.31 -2.57
N ARG A 53 5.51 -11.20 -3.25
CA ARG A 53 6.81 -11.75 -2.82
C ARG A 53 7.82 -11.77 -3.98
N PRO A 54 8.36 -10.60 -4.39
CA PRO A 54 9.30 -10.52 -5.51
C PRO A 54 10.58 -11.31 -5.19
N GLY A 55 10.99 -12.17 -6.13
CA GLY A 55 12.21 -12.97 -6.01
C GLY A 55 12.05 -14.32 -5.31
N GLU A 56 10.90 -14.62 -4.69
CA GLU A 56 10.64 -15.91 -4.03
C GLU A 56 9.90 -16.92 -4.94
N GLY A 57 10.41 -17.13 -6.16
CA GLY A 57 9.81 -18.08 -7.11
C GLY A 57 8.62 -17.50 -7.88
N LEU A 58 7.60 -18.33 -8.15
CA LEU A 58 6.35 -17.87 -8.79
C LEU A 58 5.52 -17.12 -7.73
N PRO A 59 5.32 -15.80 -7.88
CA PRO A 59 4.57 -15.04 -6.89
C PRO A 59 3.07 -15.37 -6.99
N TYR A 60 2.38 -15.35 -5.84
CA TYR A 60 0.92 -15.50 -5.78
C TYR A 60 0.17 -14.27 -6.27
N MET A 61 0.86 -13.13 -6.28
CA MET A 61 0.41 -11.85 -6.80
C MET A 61 1.57 -11.22 -7.58
N ASP A 62 1.32 -10.82 -8.81
CA ASP A 62 2.33 -10.14 -9.62
C ASP A 62 2.44 -8.63 -9.30
N GLU A 63 3.34 -7.96 -10.02
CA GLU A 63 3.61 -6.54 -9.81
C GLU A 63 2.46 -5.65 -10.27
N GLU A 64 1.71 -6.05 -11.29
CA GLU A 64 0.58 -5.30 -11.84
C GLU A 64 -0.59 -5.36 -10.85
N GLU A 65 -0.93 -6.55 -10.36
CA GLU A 65 -1.95 -6.77 -9.34
C GLU A 65 -1.64 -6.01 -8.03
N MET A 66 -0.36 -5.99 -7.62
CA MET A 66 0.07 -5.20 -6.46
C MET A 66 -0.08 -3.70 -6.73
N ALA A 67 0.29 -3.21 -7.91
CA ALA A 67 0.14 -1.80 -8.28
C ALA A 67 -1.33 -1.37 -8.29
N GLU A 68 -2.24 -2.20 -8.81
CA GLU A 68 -3.69 -1.94 -8.79
C GLU A 68 -4.21 -1.78 -7.35
N SER A 69 -3.81 -2.66 -6.45
CA SER A 69 -4.18 -2.60 -5.02
C SER A 69 -3.68 -1.31 -4.36
N LEU A 70 -2.43 -0.92 -4.67
CA LEU A 70 -1.84 0.32 -4.16
C LEU A 70 -2.52 1.57 -4.72
N GLU A 71 -2.95 1.57 -5.98
CA GLU A 71 -3.72 2.67 -6.56
C GLU A 71 -5.08 2.83 -5.89
N GLU A 72 -5.76 1.73 -5.59
CA GLU A 72 -7.04 1.75 -4.87
C GLU A 72 -6.88 2.32 -3.46
N ALA A 73 -5.89 1.82 -2.71
CA ALA A 73 -5.57 2.31 -1.37
C ALA A 73 -5.20 3.81 -1.39
N ARG A 74 -4.47 4.25 -2.41
CA ARG A 74 -4.11 5.66 -2.62
C ARG A 74 -5.35 6.53 -2.82
N ARG A 75 -6.36 6.08 -3.58
CA ARG A 75 -7.62 6.81 -3.77
C ARG A 75 -8.37 6.93 -2.44
N ALA A 76 -8.49 5.84 -1.69
CA ALA A 76 -9.13 5.84 -0.36
C ALA A 76 -8.46 6.84 0.61
N LEU A 77 -7.12 6.91 0.62
CA LEU A 77 -6.36 7.86 1.45
C LEU A 77 -6.61 9.33 1.08
N VAL A 78 -6.92 9.62 -0.19
CA VAL A 78 -7.21 10.98 -0.67
C VAL A 78 -8.68 11.33 -0.45
N ASP A 79 -9.60 10.42 -0.72
CA ASP A 79 -11.05 10.66 -0.61
C ASP A 79 -11.50 10.88 0.84
N ASP A 80 -10.82 10.26 1.82
CA ASP A 80 -11.02 10.50 3.26
C ASP A 80 -10.67 11.94 3.72
N THR A 81 -10.20 12.81 2.82
CA THR A 81 -10.04 14.25 3.08
C THR A 81 -11.22 15.11 2.61
N GLY A 82 -12.16 14.55 1.84
CA GLY A 82 -13.33 15.26 1.30
C GLY A 82 -14.57 15.22 2.21
N GLY A 83 -14.53 14.50 3.32
CA GLY A 83 -15.67 14.28 4.23
C GLY A 83 -15.80 15.30 5.38
N SER A 84 -15.64 16.59 5.12
CA SER A 84 -15.93 17.65 6.09
C SER A 84 -16.35 18.94 5.40
N GLU A 85 -17.57 18.97 4.86
CA GLU A 85 -18.34 20.18 4.62
C GLU A 85 -19.79 20.00 5.10
#